data_AF-A0A4P5R622-F1
#
_entry.id   AF-A0A4P5R622-F1
#
_cell.length_a   1.000
_cell.length_b   1.000
_cell.length_c   1.000
_cell.angle_alpha   90.00
_cell.angle_beta   90.00
_cell.angle_gamma   90.00
#
_symmetry.space_group_name_H-M   'P 1'
#
loop_
_entity.id
_entity.type
_entity.pdbx_description
1 polymer ?
#
loop_
_entity_poly.entity_id
_entity_poly.type
_entity_poly.pdbx_seq_one_letter_code
_entity_poly.pdbx_strand_id
1 'polypeptide(L)'
;MMKKVMSKSNLKLIAVLERTGGFASAQELHQILRREGDGIGLTTVYRALQSLVDDKIVDLLRREDGEAIYRLCGETHHHHLVCKSCGDTVEIEGGAIEKWAKTMAEEFGYRDVGHTAEIFGLCSKC
;
A
#
# COMPACT_ATOMS: atom_id res chain seq x y z
N MET A 1 20.67 -13.79 -0.76
CA MET A 1 19.33 -13.40 -0.26
C MET A 1 18.43 -14.63 -0.26
N MET A 2 18.10 -15.21 0.90
CA MET A 2 17.18 -16.35 0.97
C MET A 2 15.77 -15.84 0.60
N LYS A 3 15.14 -16.40 -0.44
CA LYS A 3 13.73 -16.10 -0.75
C LYS A 3 12.88 -16.62 0.42
N LYS A 4 12.39 -15.71 1.27
CA LYS A 4 11.44 -16.03 2.34
C LYS A 4 10.20 -16.65 1.68
N VAL A 5 9.84 -17.85 2.12
CA VAL A 5 8.66 -18.56 1.58
C VAL A 5 7.42 -17.81 2.04
N MET A 6 6.63 -17.34 1.08
CA MET A 6 5.43 -16.58 1.33
C MET A 6 4.33 -17.46 1.96
N SER A 7 3.70 -16.99 3.03
CA SER A 7 2.71 -17.78 3.77
C SER A 7 1.40 -17.92 2.97
N LYS A 8 0.57 -18.94 3.29
CA LYS A 8 -0.79 -19.05 2.73
C LYS A 8 -1.63 -17.79 3.00
N SER A 9 -1.46 -17.17 4.17
CA SER A 9 -2.17 -15.93 4.52
C SER A 9 -1.70 -14.76 3.67
N ASN A 10 -0.40 -14.67 3.37
CA ASN A 10 0.16 -13.62 2.51
C ASN A 10 -0.44 -13.72 1.10
N LEU A 11 -0.47 -14.92 0.52
CA LEU A 11 -1.04 -15.15 -0.82
C LEU A 11 -2.52 -14.78 -0.89
N LYS A 12 -3.31 -15.12 0.14
CA LYS A 12 -4.72 -14.74 0.22
C LYS A 12 -4.90 -13.22 0.26
N LEU A 13 -4.11 -12.52 1.05
CA LEU A 13 -4.20 -11.06 1.18
C LEU A 13 -3.77 -10.35 -0.10
N ILE A 14 -2.70 -10.81 -0.75
CA ILE A 14 -2.30 -10.29 -2.07
C ILE A 14 -3.46 -10.42 -3.04
N ALA A 15 -4.05 -11.61 -3.17
CA ALA A 15 -5.15 -11.84 -4.09
C ALA A 15 -6.37 -10.95 -3.81
N VAL A 16 -6.67 -10.65 -2.54
CA VAL A 16 -7.76 -9.72 -2.18
C VAL A 16 -7.38 -8.28 -2.51
N LEU A 17 -6.17 -7.85 -2.17
CA LEU A 17 -5.68 -6.49 -2.44
C LEU A 17 -5.61 -6.20 -3.94
N GLU A 18 -5.21 -7.16 -4.76
CA GLU A 18 -5.25 -7.06 -6.24
C GLU A 18 -6.67 -6.75 -6.74
N ARG A 19 -7.69 -7.41 -6.19
CA ARG A 19 -9.09 -7.19 -6.60
C ARG A 19 -9.66 -5.88 -6.08
N THR A 20 -9.23 -5.42 -4.91
CA THR A 20 -9.68 -4.15 -4.34
C THR A 20 -9.12 -2.97 -5.13
N GLY A 21 -7.92 -3.10 -5.71
CA GLY A 21 -7.31 -2.09 -6.58
C GLY A 21 -6.95 -0.77 -5.87
N GLY A 22 -7.00 -0.74 -4.54
CA GLY A 22 -6.82 0.47 -3.74
C GLY A 22 -6.54 0.14 -2.27
N PHE A 23 -6.50 1.18 -1.44
CA PHE A 23 -6.28 0.99 0.00
C PHE A 23 -7.49 0.33 0.67
N ALA A 24 -7.21 -0.67 1.51
CA ALA A 24 -8.19 -1.32 2.35
C ALA A 24 -7.67 -1.49 3.77
N SER A 25 -8.54 -1.34 4.77
CA SER A 25 -8.18 -1.65 6.16
C SER A 25 -8.08 -3.15 6.38
N ALA A 26 -7.36 -3.56 7.43
CA ALA A 26 -7.29 -4.97 7.82
C ALA A 26 -8.68 -5.55 8.10
N GLN A 27 -9.60 -4.73 8.62
CA GLN A 27 -10.98 -5.12 8.91
C GLN A 27 -11.77 -5.34 7.63
N GLU A 28 -11.62 -4.47 6.62
CA GLU A 28 -12.25 -4.65 5.30
C GLU A 28 -11.76 -5.93 4.62
N LEU A 29 -10.44 -6.15 4.58
CA LEU A 29 -9.83 -7.36 4.00
C LEU A 29 -10.30 -8.62 4.72
N HIS A 30 -10.36 -8.60 6.05
CA HIS A 30 -10.89 -9.69 6.85
C HIS A 30 -12.38 -9.95 6.56
N GLN A 31 -13.20 -8.90 6.41
CA GLN A 31 -14.61 -9.04 6.06
C GLN A 31 -14.81 -9.65 4.68
N ILE A 32 -14.00 -9.25 3.68
CA ILE A 32 -14.03 -9.83 2.33
C ILE A 32 -13.71 -11.33 2.40
N LEU A 33 -12.59 -11.70 3.04
CA LEU A 33 -12.18 -13.09 3.21
C LEU A 33 -13.23 -13.93 3.93
N ARG A 34 -13.86 -13.39 4.99
CA ARG A 34 -14.93 -14.08 5.70
C ARG A 34 -16.16 -14.33 4.83
N ARG A 35 -16.57 -13.34 4.01
CA ARG A 35 -17.69 -13.50 3.06
C ARG A 35 -17.40 -14.56 2.00
N GLU A 36 -16.13 -14.75 1.66
CA GLU A 36 -15.64 -15.79 0.75
C GLU A 36 -15.49 -17.17 1.44
N GLY A 37 -15.89 -17.30 2.71
CA GLY A 37 -15.86 -18.56 3.46
C GLY A 37 -14.52 -18.86 4.15
N ASP A 38 -13.60 -17.90 4.21
CA ASP A 38 -12.32 -18.06 4.91
C ASP A 38 -12.49 -17.92 6.43
N GLY A 39 -11.86 -18.82 7.18
CA GLY A 39 -11.85 -18.82 8.65
C GLY A 39 -10.67 -18.07 9.28
N ILE A 40 -9.91 -17.30 8.50
CA ILE A 40 -8.76 -16.53 9.00
C ILE A 40 -9.18 -15.53 10.08
N GLY A 41 -8.49 -15.56 11.22
CA GLY A 41 -8.71 -14.57 12.28
C GLY A 41 -8.12 -13.20 11.94
N LEU A 42 -8.76 -12.13 12.41
CA LEU A 42 -8.31 -10.75 12.20
C LEU A 42 -6.86 -10.50 12.65
N THR A 43 -6.43 -11.07 13.78
CA THR A 43 -5.03 -10.99 14.24
C THR A 43 -4.05 -11.60 13.23
N THR A 44 -4.44 -12.68 12.55
CA THR A 44 -3.63 -13.31 11.50
C THR A 44 -3.56 -12.42 10.25
N VAL A 45 -4.64 -11.71 9.91
CA VAL A 45 -4.65 -10.70 8.85
C VAL A 45 -3.63 -9.60 9.15
N TYR A 46 -3.66 -9.01 10.35
CA TYR A 46 -2.68 -7.99 10.74
C TYR A 46 -1.23 -8.47 10.65
N ARG A 47 -0.93 -9.67 11.17
CA ARG A 47 0.43 -10.22 11.12
C ARG A 47 0.91 -10.47 9.69
N ALA A 48 0.02 -10.95 8.83
CA ALA A 48 0.35 -11.22 7.44
C ALA A 48 0.52 -9.91 6.65
N LEU A 49 -0.32 -8.90 6.87
CA LEU A 49 -0.14 -7.56 6.29
C LEU A 49 1.17 -6.92 6.76
N GLN A 50 1.51 -7.01 8.05
CA GLN A 50 2.79 -6.52 8.54
C GLN A 50 3.97 -7.23 7.87
N SER A 51 3.90 -8.56 7.69
CA SER A 51 4.93 -9.27 6.93
C SER A 51 5.04 -8.79 5.48
N LEU A 52 3.93 -8.45 4.83
CA LEU A 52 3.94 -7.96 3.46
C LEU A 52 4.51 -6.54 3.36
N VAL A 53 4.25 -5.69 4.36
CA VAL A 53 4.86 -4.36 4.51
C VAL A 53 6.37 -4.48 4.72
N ASP A 54 6.81 -5.36 5.63
CA ASP A 54 8.23 -5.61 5.90
C ASP A 54 8.96 -6.11 4.64
N ASP A 55 8.28 -6.89 3.81
CA ASP A 55 8.78 -7.43 2.55
C ASP A 55 8.60 -6.44 1.36
N LYS A 56 8.08 -5.22 1.60
CA LYS A 56 7.80 -4.16 0.60
C LYS A 56 6.88 -4.59 -0.55
N ILE A 57 5.98 -5.52 -0.28
CA ILE A 57 4.96 -6.00 -1.23
C ILE A 57 3.67 -5.15 -1.10
N VAL A 58 3.44 -4.59 0.09
CA VAL A 58 2.26 -3.81 0.42
C VAL A 58 2.67 -2.49 1.04
N ASP A 59 2.08 -1.39 0.58
CA ASP A 59 2.19 -0.07 1.19
C ASP A 59 1.24 0.04 2.39
N LEU A 60 1.66 0.81 3.39
CA LEU A 60 0.89 1.12 4.59
C LEU A 60 0.73 2.63 4.73
N LEU A 61 -0.52 3.08 4.87
CA LEU A 61 -0.86 4.44 5.26
C LEU A 61 -1.65 4.45 6.56
N ARG A 62 -1.59 5.56 7.29
CA ARG A 62 -2.45 5.83 8.44
C ARG A 62 -3.40 6.97 8.12
N ARG A 63 -4.70 6.71 8.27
CA ARG A 63 -5.77 7.73 8.20
C ARG A 63 -5.69 8.68 9.40
N GLU A 64 -6.40 9.80 9.33
CA GLU A 64 -6.44 10.78 10.42
C GLU A 64 -7.05 10.24 11.71
N ASP A 65 -7.96 9.26 11.62
CA ASP A 65 -8.51 8.52 12.76
C ASP A 65 -7.53 7.49 13.36
N GLY A 66 -6.35 7.35 12.78
CA GLY A 66 -5.30 6.41 13.18
C GLY A 66 -5.41 5.03 12.55
N GLU A 67 -6.46 4.75 11.76
CA GLU A 67 -6.64 3.45 11.10
C GLU A 67 -5.55 3.20 10.05
N ALA A 68 -4.99 2.00 10.10
CA ALA A 68 -4.02 1.52 9.12
C ALA A 68 -4.75 0.97 7.89
N ILE A 69 -4.37 1.46 6.71
CA ILE A 69 -4.86 0.98 5.42
C ILE A 69 -3.70 0.52 4.55
N TYR A 70 -3.97 -0.51 3.75
CA TYR A 70 -2.98 -1.30 3.04
C TYR A 70 -3.31 -1.38 1.56
N ARG A 71 -2.31 -1.32 0.69
CA ARG A 71 -2.47 -1.53 -0.76
C ARG A 71 -1.30 -2.35 -1.30
N LEU A 72 -1.55 -3.21 -2.29
CA LEU A 72 -0.48 -3.85 -3.04
C LEU A 72 0.36 -2.81 -3.80
N CYS A 73 1.68 -2.94 -3.80
CA CYS A 73 2.54 -2.14 -4.67
C CYS A 73 2.32 -2.57 -6.13
N GLY A 74 2.05 -1.61 -7.03
CA GLY A 74 1.96 -1.90 -8.46
C GLY A 74 3.33 -2.09 -9.13
N GLU A 75 3.33 -2.64 -10.35
CA GLU A 75 4.56 -2.88 -11.12
C GLU A 75 5.13 -1.60 -11.76
N THR A 76 4.29 -0.60 -12.03
CA THR A 76 4.68 0.71 -12.57
C THR A 76 4.84 1.72 -11.45
N HIS A 77 5.86 2.58 -11.53
CA HIS A 77 6.06 3.64 -10.53
C HIS A 77 5.02 4.75 -10.72
N HIS A 78 4.13 4.90 -9.74
CA HIS A 78 3.06 5.90 -9.70
C HIS A 78 2.90 6.41 -8.27
N HIS A 79 2.29 7.59 -8.12
CA HIS A 79 1.96 8.16 -6.81
C HIS A 79 0.45 8.22 -6.64
N HIS A 80 0.03 8.68 -5.47
CA HIS A 80 -1.35 8.68 -5.06
C HIS A 80 -1.76 10.02 -4.52
N LEU A 81 -2.98 10.38 -4.87
CA LEU A 81 -3.77 11.36 -4.14
C LEU A 81 -4.78 10.61 -3.28
N VAL A 82 -4.58 10.65 -1.96
CA VAL A 82 -5.37 9.87 -0.98
C VAL A 82 -6.24 10.80 -0.14
N CYS A 83 -7.54 10.51 -0.09
CA CYS A 83 -8.48 11.16 0.82
C CYS A 83 -8.23 10.69 2.26
N LYS A 84 -7.94 11.63 3.15
CA LYS A 84 -7.66 11.36 4.56
C LYS A 84 -8.87 10.88 5.36
N SER A 85 -10.08 11.17 4.88
CA SER A 85 -11.33 10.79 5.54
C SER A 85 -11.82 9.41 5.10
N CYS A 86 -12.06 9.21 3.81
CA CYS A 86 -12.67 7.97 3.31
C CYS A 86 -11.67 6.98 2.70
N GLY A 87 -10.43 7.40 2.43
CA GLY A 87 -9.41 6.57 1.78
C GLY A 87 -9.53 6.47 0.25
N ASP A 88 -10.48 7.20 -0.36
CA ASP A 88 -10.57 7.31 -1.83
C ASP A 88 -9.21 7.71 -2.41
N THR A 89 -8.77 6.99 -3.43
CA THR A 89 -7.40 7.06 -3.93
C THR A 89 -7.40 7.16 -5.44
N VAL A 90 -6.66 8.15 -5.95
CA VAL A 90 -6.44 8.35 -7.39
C VAL A 90 -4.97 8.12 -7.70
N GLU A 91 -4.68 7.27 -8.67
CA GLU A 91 -3.34 7.13 -9.24
C GLU A 91 -2.97 8.40 -10.01
N ILE A 92 -1.79 8.94 -9.73
CA ILE A 92 -1.25 10.13 -10.37
C ILE A 92 0.19 9.88 -10.85
N GLU A 93 0.55 10.51 -11.96
CA GLU A 93 1.92 10.52 -12.45
C GLU A 93 2.79 11.46 -11.61
N GLY A 94 4.05 11.08 -11.36
CA GLY A 94 4.97 11.89 -10.55
C GLY A 94 5.50 13.14 -11.24
N GLY A 95 5.50 13.17 -12.58
CA GLY A 95 5.84 14.34 -13.38
C GLY A 95 7.09 15.09 -12.89
N ALA A 96 6.89 16.27 -12.30
CA ALA A 96 7.97 17.11 -11.79
C ALA A 96 8.71 16.52 -10.57
N ILE A 97 8.03 15.73 -9.73
CA ILE A 97 8.61 15.10 -8.54
C ILE A 97 9.70 14.10 -8.94
N GLU A 98 9.43 13.28 -9.96
CA GLU A 98 10.40 12.33 -10.53
C GLU A 98 11.69 13.02 -10.97
N LYS A 99 11.52 14.11 -11.72
CA LYS A 99 12.65 14.87 -12.23
C LYS A 99 13.46 15.49 -11.10
N TRP A 100 12.78 16.09 -10.12
CA TRP A 100 13.44 16.70 -8.97
C TRP A 100 14.22 15.67 -8.14
N ALA A 101 13.61 14.51 -7.82
CA ALA A 101 14.25 13.46 -7.05
C ALA A 101 15.52 12.94 -7.74
N LYS A 102 15.45 12.73 -9.06
CA LYS A 102 16.61 12.35 -9.87
C LYS A 102 17.71 13.41 -9.86
N THR A 103 17.36 14.69 -10.06
CA THR A 103 18.34 15.77 -10.06
C THR A 103 19.06 15.89 -8.72
N MET A 104 18.34 15.80 -7.60
CA MET A 104 18.96 15.83 -6.27
C MET A 104 19.87 14.63 -6.03
N ALA A 105 19.49 13.43 -6.47
CA ALA A 105 20.35 12.27 -6.38
C ALA A 105 21.69 12.46 -7.12
N GLU A 106 21.61 12.98 -8.36
CA GLU A 106 22.76 13.23 -9.21
C GLU A 106 23.67 14.33 -8.63
N GLU A 107 23.10 15.45 -8.21
CA GLU A 107 23.84 16.61 -7.68
C GLU A 107 24.70 16.25 -6.45
N PHE A 108 24.18 15.38 -5.59
CA PHE A 108 24.87 14.98 -4.36
C PHE A 108 25.62 13.64 -4.49
N GLY A 109 25.67 13.04 -5.69
CA GLY A 109 26.44 11.83 -5.97
C GLY A 109 25.89 10.55 -5.34
N TYR A 110 24.58 10.47 -5.11
CA TYR A 110 23.91 9.29 -4.57
C TYR A 110 23.68 8.22 -5.67
N ARG A 111 23.66 6.94 -5.27
CA ARG A 111 23.41 5.79 -6.15
C ARG A 111 22.36 4.87 -5.52
N ASP A 112 21.71 4.06 -6.35
CA ASP A 112 20.61 3.16 -5.93
C ASP A 112 19.48 3.94 -5.22
N VAL A 113 19.01 5.00 -5.89
CA VAL A 113 18.03 5.93 -5.32
C VAL A 113 16.62 5.44 -5.60
N GLY A 114 15.82 5.39 -4.54
CA GLY A 114 14.37 5.36 -4.61
C GLY A 114 13.79 6.54 -3.85
N HIS A 115 12.51 6.84 -4.08
CA HIS A 115 11.77 7.84 -3.33
C HIS A 115 10.35 7.36 -3.04
N THR A 116 9.75 8.00 -2.04
CA THR A 116 8.35 7.84 -1.68
C THR A 116 7.73 9.22 -1.67
N ALA A 117 6.67 9.42 -2.42
CA ALA A 117 5.91 10.66 -2.44
C ALA A 117 4.44 10.34 -2.61
N GLU A 118 3.60 10.96 -1.79
CA GLU A 118 2.15 10.77 -1.79
C GLU A 118 1.49 12.10 -1.42
N ILE A 119 0.33 12.39 -2.02
CA ILE A 119 -0.45 13.60 -1.72
C ILE A 119 -1.65 13.19 -0.88
N PHE A 120 -1.91 13.94 0.19
CA PHE A 120 -3.03 13.68 1.09
C PHE A 120 -3.95 14.90 1.18
N GLY A 121 -5.24 14.68 1.05
CA GLY A 121 -6.25 15.75 1.10
C GLY A 121 -7.64 15.25 1.47
N LEU A 122 -8.67 16.03 1.19
CA LEU A 122 -10.06 15.60 1.23
C LEU A 122 -10.60 15.53 -0.19
N CYS A 123 -11.25 14.40 -0.55
CA CYS A 123 -11.90 14.31 -1.85
C CYS A 123 -13.19 15.14 -1.85
N SER A 124 -13.72 15.44 -3.03
CA SER A 124 -14.93 16.27 -3.18
C SER A 124 -16.21 15.66 -2.58
N LYS A 125 -16.18 14.40 -2.16
CA LYS A 125 -17.31 13.68 -1.55
C LYS A 125 -17.28 13.71 -0.01
N CYS A 126 -16.19 14.15 0.60
CA CYS A 126 -15.99 14.26 2.04
C CYS A 126 -16.04 15.73 2.47
#